data_AF-A0A8D8TUD9-F1
#
_entry.id   AF-A0A8D8TUD9-F1
#
_cell.length_a   1.000
_cell.length_b   1.000
_cell.length_c   1.000
_cell.angle_alpha   90.00
_cell.angle_beta   90.00
_cell.angle_gamma   90.00
#
_symmetry.space_group_name_H-M   'P 1'
#
loop_
_entity.id
_entity.type
_entity.pdbx_description
1 polymer ?
#
loop_
_entity_poly.entity_id
_entity_poly.type
_entity_poly.pdbx_seq_one_letter_code
_entity_poly.pdbx_strand_id
1 'polypeptide(L)'
;MTSVLSNISELPLDPEQPSCSRNVDVVVLEERGTVNVITDKLVAALDKCQVSDREAVHLLITTAEALGHDPSTLAINRTTIQRRRQEIREKIALEIKERFANVELNNIVVHWDGKLLPSITGKTLEERLPQSL
;
A
#
# COMPACT_ATOMS: atom_id res chain seq x y z
N MET A 1 -78.71 -4.80 36.59
CA MET A 1 -77.71 -5.65 35.91
C MET A 1 -77.71 -5.28 34.44
N THR A 2 -76.52 -4.92 33.93
CA THR A 2 -76.05 -4.96 32.53
C THR A 2 -76.85 -4.27 31.42
N SER A 3 -76.27 -3.20 30.87
CA SER A 3 -76.04 -3.11 29.42
C SER A 3 -74.72 -2.40 29.14
N VAL A 4 -73.90 -3.07 28.35
CA VAL A 4 -72.57 -2.71 27.87
C VAL A 4 -72.69 -2.00 26.52
N LEU A 5 -71.61 -1.34 26.09
CA LEU A 5 -71.28 -0.84 24.73
C LEU A 5 -71.88 0.55 24.43
N SER A 6 -71.17 1.51 23.85
CA SER A 6 -69.82 1.61 23.28
C SER A 6 -69.61 3.10 22.98
N ASN A 7 -68.36 3.58 23.00
CA ASN A 7 -67.81 4.38 21.90
C ASN A 7 -66.36 4.74 22.21
N ILE A 8 -65.49 3.97 21.58
CA ILE A 8 -64.11 4.33 21.29
C ILE A 8 -64.19 5.35 20.16
N SER A 9 -63.85 6.60 20.42
CA SER A 9 -63.49 7.56 19.38
C SER A 9 -61.98 7.67 19.33
N GLU A 10 -61.42 7.06 18.30
CA GLU A 10 -60.04 7.17 17.84
C GLU A 10 -59.60 8.62 17.65
N LEU A 11 -58.45 8.95 18.25
CA LEU A 11 -57.24 9.56 17.67
C LEU A 11 -57.35 10.93 16.94
N PRO A 12 -56.37 11.82 17.18
CA PRO A 12 -55.11 11.67 16.45
C PRO A 12 -53.91 11.41 17.37
N LEU A 13 -53.15 10.37 17.04
CA LEU A 13 -51.76 10.22 17.46
C LEU A 13 -51.00 11.31 16.72
N ASP A 14 -50.64 12.39 17.41
CA ASP A 14 -49.60 13.28 16.92
C ASP A 14 -48.30 12.48 16.80
N PRO A 15 -47.61 12.48 15.65
CA PRO A 15 -46.25 11.99 15.58
C PRO A 15 -45.38 13.04 16.31
N GLU A 16 -45.22 12.88 17.62
CA GLU A 16 -44.07 13.47 18.29
C GLU A 16 -42.83 13.02 17.53
N GLN A 17 -42.17 14.03 16.98
CA GLN A 17 -41.02 13.93 16.11
C GLN A 17 -39.97 13.05 16.78
N PRO A 18 -39.20 12.24 16.02
CA PRO A 18 -38.01 11.63 16.59
C PRO A 18 -37.12 12.79 17.06
N SER A 19 -37.03 12.97 18.37
CA SER A 19 -35.96 13.79 18.94
C SER A 19 -34.69 13.13 18.43
N CYS A 20 -34.05 13.80 17.47
CA CYS A 20 -32.72 13.47 17.04
C CYS A 20 -31.87 13.65 18.28
N SER A 21 -31.72 12.58 19.06
CA SER A 21 -30.59 12.43 19.95
C SER A 21 -29.39 12.76 19.08
N ARG A 22 -28.85 13.95 19.30
CA ARG A 22 -27.53 14.34 18.83
C ARG A 22 -26.63 13.24 19.35
N ASN A 23 -26.37 12.23 18.51
CA ASN A 23 -25.10 11.56 18.58
C ASN A 23 -24.13 12.73 18.43
N VAL A 24 -23.48 13.06 19.54
CA VAL A 24 -22.27 13.85 19.48
C VAL A 24 -21.44 13.05 18.50
N ASP A 25 -21.37 13.54 17.26
CA ASP A 25 -20.29 13.15 16.37
C ASP A 25 -19.06 13.48 17.21
N VAL A 26 -18.55 12.47 17.91
CA VAL A 26 -17.16 12.47 18.30
C VAL A 26 -16.52 12.51 16.94
N VAL A 27 -16.18 13.72 16.51
CA VAL A 27 -15.24 13.94 15.43
C VAL A 27 -13.97 13.33 16.01
N VAL A 28 -13.85 12.01 15.87
CA VAL A 28 -12.59 11.31 15.94
C VAL A 28 -11.89 11.93 14.75
N LEU A 29 -11.16 13.02 15.01
CA LEU A 29 -10.11 13.45 14.14
C LEU A 29 -9.23 12.21 14.08
N GLU A 30 -9.39 11.40 13.04
CA GLU A 30 -8.49 10.30 12.77
C GLU A 30 -7.15 10.97 12.53
N GLU A 31 -6.40 11.14 13.61
CA GLU A 31 -5.07 11.71 13.56
C GLU A 31 -4.27 10.79 12.65
N ARG A 32 -3.78 11.36 11.57
CA ARG A 32 -3.02 10.61 10.58
C ARG A 32 -1.87 9.91 11.29
N GLY A 33 -1.79 8.59 11.16
CA GLY A 33 -0.68 7.81 11.69
C GLY A 33 0.67 8.44 11.36
N THR A 34 1.44 8.73 12.40
CA THR A 34 2.72 9.45 12.31
C THR A 34 3.92 8.52 12.34
N VAL A 35 3.72 7.27 12.77
CA VAL A 35 4.81 6.31 12.95
C VAL A 35 5.27 5.78 11.59
N ASN A 36 6.52 6.09 11.24
CA ASN A 36 7.13 5.61 10.00
C ASN A 36 7.61 4.15 10.16
N VAL A 37 6.85 3.23 9.61
CA VAL A 37 7.19 1.78 9.57
C VAL A 37 7.99 1.37 8.33
N ILE A 38 8.18 2.29 7.37
CA ILE A 38 8.77 2.00 6.07
C ILE A 38 10.29 2.13 6.15
N THR A 39 10.92 0.99 6.43
CA THR A 39 12.38 0.83 6.52
C THR A 39 12.98 0.31 5.22
N ASP A 40 14.29 0.52 5.03
CA ASP A 40 15.05 0.06 3.86
C ASP A 40 14.91 -1.46 3.66
N LYS A 41 14.92 -2.23 4.76
CA LYS A 41 14.75 -3.69 4.74
C LYS A 41 13.34 -4.11 4.28
N LEU A 42 12.31 -3.41 4.76
CA LEU A 42 10.94 -3.68 4.36
C LEU A 42 10.76 -3.39 2.86
N VAL A 43 11.27 -2.26 2.37
CA VAL A 43 11.22 -1.93 0.94
C VAL A 43 11.94 -2.98 0.10
N ALA A 44 13.14 -3.41 0.50
CA ALA A 44 13.86 -4.46 -0.20
C ALA A 44 13.08 -5.79 -0.26
N ALA A 45 12.39 -6.17 0.82
CA ALA A 45 11.55 -7.36 0.85
C ALA A 45 10.35 -7.23 -0.10
N LEU A 46 9.69 -6.06 -0.10
CA LEU A 46 8.55 -5.83 -0.98
C LEU A 46 8.95 -5.79 -2.47
N ASP A 47 10.09 -5.17 -2.79
CA ASP A 47 10.60 -5.08 -4.16
C ASP A 47 11.02 -6.47 -4.67
N LYS A 48 11.66 -7.29 -3.82
CA LYS A 48 12.02 -8.67 -4.15
C LYS A 48 10.80 -9.54 -4.42
N CYS A 49 9.72 -9.33 -3.68
CA CYS A 49 8.45 -10.03 -3.86
C CYS A 49 7.55 -9.39 -4.94
N GLN A 50 8.01 -8.36 -5.65
CA GLN A 50 7.26 -7.65 -6.69
C GLN A 50 5.90 -7.11 -6.21
N VAL A 51 5.81 -6.73 -4.94
CA VAL A 51 4.55 -6.29 -4.31
C VAL A 51 4.23 -4.87 -4.75
N SER A 52 3.04 -4.67 -5.33
CA SER A 52 2.56 -3.33 -5.71
C SER A 52 2.33 -2.44 -4.48
N ASP A 53 2.32 -1.11 -4.66
CA ASP A 53 2.05 -0.20 -3.53
C ASP A 53 0.68 -0.44 -2.89
N ARG A 54 -0.32 -0.89 -3.69
CA ARG A 54 -1.66 -1.23 -3.19
C ARG A 54 -1.63 -2.48 -2.33
N GLU A 55 -0.99 -3.54 -2.80
CA GLU A 55 -0.84 -4.78 -2.02
C GLU A 55 -0.02 -4.55 -0.76
N ALA A 56 1.02 -3.71 -0.83
CA ALA A 56 1.82 -3.34 0.33
C ALA A 56 0.97 -2.69 1.44
N VAL A 57 0.02 -1.80 1.10
CA VAL A 57 -0.92 -1.23 2.08
C VAL A 57 -1.70 -2.33 2.79
N HIS A 58 -2.32 -3.24 2.03
CA HIS A 58 -3.13 -4.32 2.60
C HIS A 58 -2.31 -5.28 3.46
N LEU A 59 -1.12 -5.68 2.99
CA LEU A 59 -0.21 -6.54 3.76
C LEU A 59 0.23 -5.87 5.06
N LEU A 60 0.56 -4.58 5.04
CA LEU A 60 1.01 -3.87 6.22
C LEU A 60 -0.11 -3.66 7.24
N ILE A 61 -1.32 -3.33 6.79
CA ILE A 61 -2.49 -3.20 7.69
C ILE A 61 -2.80 -4.55 8.34
N THR A 62 -2.99 -5.60 7.54
CA THR A 62 -3.32 -6.94 8.06
C THR A 62 -2.24 -7.51 8.97
N THR A 63 -0.96 -7.26 8.67
CA THR A 63 0.15 -7.67 9.53
C THR A 63 0.16 -6.86 10.84
N ALA A 64 -0.09 -5.56 10.80
CA ALA A 64 -0.17 -4.73 12.00
C ALA A 64 -1.30 -5.21 12.92
N GLU A 65 -2.49 -5.45 12.38
CA GLU A 65 -3.65 -5.99 13.11
C GLU A 65 -3.34 -7.36 13.72
N ALA A 66 -2.72 -8.27 12.95
CA ALA A 66 -2.33 -9.59 13.43
C ALA A 66 -1.29 -9.55 14.57
N LEU A 67 -0.46 -8.51 14.60
CA LEU A 67 0.51 -8.27 15.67
C LEU A 67 -0.07 -7.48 16.86
N GLY A 68 -1.36 -7.10 16.81
CA GLY A 68 -2.02 -6.32 17.85
C GLY A 68 -1.70 -4.83 17.85
N HIS A 69 -1.16 -4.32 16.74
CA HIS A 69 -0.94 -2.89 16.53
C HIS A 69 -2.14 -2.24 15.84
N ASP A 70 -2.49 -1.03 16.27
CA ASP A 70 -3.53 -0.25 15.61
C ASP A 70 -3.00 0.36 14.30
N PRO A 71 -3.55 -0.02 13.13
CA PRO A 71 -3.10 0.51 11.84
C PRO A 71 -3.34 2.02 11.69
N SER A 72 -4.26 2.63 12.44
CA SER A 72 -4.53 4.06 12.40
C SER A 72 -3.32 4.90 12.83
N THR A 73 -2.51 4.35 13.74
CA THR A 73 -1.31 4.99 14.29
C THR A 73 -0.11 4.96 13.33
N LEU A 74 -0.15 4.08 12.33
CA LEU A 74 0.95 3.83 11.40
C LEU A 74 0.81 4.68 10.14
N ALA A 75 1.92 5.19 9.61
CA ALA A 75 1.94 6.00 8.39
C ALA A 75 1.76 5.16 7.09
N ILE A 76 0.77 4.25 7.05
CA ILE A 76 0.52 3.30 5.95
C ILE A 76 -0.48 3.93 4.96
N ASN A 77 0.00 4.86 4.13
CA ASN A 77 -0.72 5.34 2.96
C ASN A 77 0.03 4.92 1.70
N ARG A 78 -0.70 4.57 0.63
CA ARG A 78 -0.15 4.28 -0.69
C ARG A 78 0.85 5.34 -1.15
N THR A 79 0.52 6.63 -1.02
CA THR A 79 1.43 7.72 -1.44
C THR A 79 2.68 7.80 -0.58
N THR A 80 2.54 7.57 0.74
CA THR A 80 3.67 7.48 1.66
C THR A 80 4.58 6.31 1.25
N ILE A 81 4.03 5.13 1.00
CA ILE A 81 4.80 3.95 0.58
C ILE A 81 5.52 4.20 -0.73
N GLN A 82 4.81 4.72 -1.73
CA GLN A 82 5.39 5.03 -3.03
C GLN A 82 6.57 6.01 -2.91
N ARG A 83 6.37 7.11 -2.17
CA ARG A 83 7.42 8.12 -1.94
C ARG A 83 8.62 7.53 -1.20
N ARG A 84 8.38 6.78 -0.12
CA ARG A 84 9.44 6.15 0.69
C ARG A 84 10.23 5.13 -0.12
N ARG A 85 9.57 4.34 -0.97
CA ARG A 85 10.23 3.43 -1.92
C ARG A 85 11.15 4.19 -2.87
N GLN A 86 10.68 5.31 -3.42
CA GLN A 86 11.49 6.15 -4.31
C GLN A 86 12.73 6.71 -3.60
N GLU A 87 12.55 7.32 -2.42
CA GLU A 87 13.65 7.85 -1.59
C GLU A 87 14.70 6.76 -1.29
N ILE A 88 14.26 5.56 -0.91
CA ILE A 88 15.16 4.44 -0.58
C ILE A 88 15.89 3.94 -1.84
N ARG A 89 15.19 3.81 -2.98
CA ARG A 89 15.82 3.40 -4.25
C ARG A 89 16.85 4.42 -4.74
N GLU A 90 16.54 5.72 -4.62
CA GLU A 90 17.49 6.79 -4.94
C GLU A 90 18.73 6.74 -4.04
N LYS A 91 18.53 6.58 -2.72
CA LYS A 91 19.63 6.40 -1.76
C LYS A 91 20.51 5.22 -2.12
N ILE A 92 19.93 4.06 -2.43
CA ILE A 92 20.67 2.87 -2.84
C ILE A 92 21.43 3.12 -4.15
N ALA A 93 20.80 3.78 -5.13
CA ALA A 93 21.45 4.10 -6.40
C ALA A 93 22.65 5.06 -6.21
N LEU A 94 22.51 6.06 -5.34
CA LEU A 94 23.61 6.97 -4.97
C LEU A 94 24.75 6.21 -4.27
N GLU A 95 24.43 5.37 -3.29
CA GLU A 95 25.42 4.56 -2.58
C GLU A 95 26.19 3.65 -3.55
N ILE A 96 25.48 3.02 -4.48
CA ILE A 96 26.10 2.20 -5.54
C ILE A 96 27.02 3.07 -6.39
N LYS A 97 26.56 4.24 -6.85
CA LYS A 97 27.34 5.17 -7.68
C LYS A 97 28.62 5.63 -6.98
N GLU A 98 28.53 6.00 -5.70
CA GLU A 98 29.69 6.41 -4.90
C GLU A 98 30.68 5.27 -4.70
N ARG A 99 30.18 4.06 -4.42
CA ARG A 99 31.03 2.85 -4.32
C ARG A 99 31.79 2.61 -5.62
N PHE A 100 31.15 2.78 -6.78
CA PHE A 100 31.82 2.62 -8.08
C PHE A 100 32.78 3.75 -8.43
N ALA A 101 32.47 5.00 -8.06
CA ALA A 101 33.36 6.14 -8.33
C ALA A 101 34.72 6.03 -7.61
N ASN A 102 34.74 5.36 -6.45
CA ASN A 102 35.95 5.17 -5.65
C ASN A 102 36.79 3.96 -6.09
N VAL A 103 36.35 3.18 -7.06
CA VAL A 103 37.12 2.07 -7.61
C VAL A 103 37.76 2.53 -8.93
N GLU A 104 39.09 2.48 -9.02
CA GLU A 104 39.81 2.69 -10.28
C GLU A 104 39.50 1.53 -11.24
N LEU A 105 38.42 1.67 -12.01
CA LEU A 105 37.99 0.70 -13.01
C LEU A 105 38.49 1.13 -14.39
N ASN A 106 39.42 0.36 -14.96
CA ASN A 106 39.93 0.58 -16.32
C ASN A 106 38.83 0.38 -17.40
N ASN A 107 37.84 -0.48 -17.12
CA ASN A 107 36.69 -0.72 -17.97
C ASN A 107 35.50 -1.23 -17.15
N ILE A 108 34.29 -0.83 -17.53
CA ILE A 108 33.03 -1.32 -16.95
C ILE A 108 32.18 -1.86 -18.10
N VAL A 109 31.85 -3.15 -18.07
CA VAL A 109 30.91 -3.77 -19.00
C VAL A 109 29.62 -4.03 -18.23
N VAL A 110 28.59 -3.22 -18.49
CA VAL A 110 27.26 -3.42 -17.90
C VAL A 110 26.41 -4.20 -18.89
N HIS A 111 26.22 -5.50 -18.63
CA HIS A 111 25.31 -6.34 -19.40
C HIS A 111 23.91 -6.21 -18.81
N TRP A 112 23.06 -5.39 -19.44
CA TRP A 112 21.65 -5.24 -19.08
C TRP A 112 20.87 -6.36 -19.77
N ASP A 113 20.97 -7.57 -19.21
CA ASP A 113 20.25 -8.80 -19.56
C ASP A 113 19.50 -8.79 -20.92
N GLY A 114 20.22 -9.24 -21.95
CA GLY A 114 19.62 -9.91 -23.10
C GLY A 114 20.07 -11.36 -23.01
N LYS A 115 19.18 -12.28 -22.61
CA LYS A 115 19.45 -13.73 -22.58
C LYS A 115 20.24 -14.12 -23.81
N LEU A 116 21.51 -14.52 -23.63
CA LEU A 116 22.35 -14.90 -24.76
C LEU A 116 21.69 -16.08 -25.48
N LEU A 117 21.31 -15.85 -26.73
CA LEU A 117 20.67 -16.87 -27.56
C LEU A 117 21.77 -17.59 -28.35
N PRO A 118 21.60 -18.89 -28.64
CA PRO A 118 22.45 -19.53 -29.62
C PRO A 118 22.39 -18.75 -30.93
N SER A 119 23.55 -18.49 -31.51
CA SER A 119 23.71 -18.04 -32.89
C SER A 119 22.83 -18.90 -33.82
N ILE A 120 22.39 -18.34 -34.95
CA ILE A 120 21.69 -19.13 -35.99
C ILE A 120 22.55 -20.33 -36.43
N THR A 121 23.88 -20.18 -36.34
CA THR A 121 24.85 -21.24 -36.65
C THR A 121 25.13 -22.18 -35.47
N GLY A 122 24.63 -21.87 -34.27
CA GLY A 122 24.76 -22.66 -33.04
C GLY A 122 26.16 -22.70 -32.40
N LYS A 123 27.14 -21.98 -32.95
CA LYS A 123 28.54 -22.04 -32.53
C LYS A 123 28.88 -21.12 -31.35
N THR A 124 28.10 -20.08 -31.14
CA THR A 124 28.36 -18.97 -30.23
C THR A 124 27.06 -18.53 -29.55
N LEU A 125 27.18 -18.02 -28.33
CA LEU A 125 26.09 -17.37 -27.61
C LEU A 125 26.15 -15.88 -27.97
N GLU A 126 25.08 -15.35 -28.58
CA GLU A 126 25.01 -14.00 -29.13
C GLU A 126 23.78 -13.26 -28.62
N GLU A 127 23.91 -11.94 -28.50
CA GLU A 127 22.80 -11.05 -28.13
C GLU A 127 21.96 -10.75 -29.39
N ARG A 128 20.69 -11.15 -29.40
CA ARG A 128 19.78 -10.96 -30.54
C ARG A 128 18.54 -10.17 -30.12
N LEU A 129 18.16 -9.19 -30.92
CA LEU A 129 16.87 -8.50 -30.79
C LEU A 129 15.72 -9.41 -31.27
N PRO A 130 14.52 -9.32 -30.67
CA PRO A 130 13.35 -10.00 -31.19
C PRO A 130 13.03 -9.46 -32.60
N GLN A 131 12.97 -10.36 -33.58
CA GLN A 131 12.48 -10.01 -34.91
C GLN A 131 10.95 -10.01 -34.86
N SER A 132 10.33 -8.88 -35.18
CA SER A 132 8.88 -8.79 -35.37
C SER A 132 8.47 -9.68 -36.53
N LEU A 133 7.52 -10.59 -36.29
CA LEU A 133 6.84 -11.40 -37.31
C LEU A 133 5.80 -10.57 -38.07
#